data_AF-A0A392PGV1-F1
#
_entry.id   AF-A0A392PGV1-F1
#
_cell.length_a   1.000
_cell.length_b   1.000
_cell.length_c   1.000
_cell.angle_alpha   90.00
_cell.angle_beta   90.00
_cell.angle_gamma   90.00
#
_symmetry.space_group_name_H-M   'P 1'
#
loop_
_entity.id
_entity.type
_entity.pdbx_description
1 polymer ?
#
loop_
_entity_poly.entity_id
_entity_poly.type
_entity_poly.pdbx_seq_one_letter_code
_entity_poly.pdbx_strand_id
1 'polypeptide(L)'
;NKDVTDAIQKVAAAYDCKIVEGVLSHQLKQFVIDGNKVVLSISNPDTRVDDAEFEENEVYAIDILTSSGEGKPKLLDEKQTTIYKRAVDKNYHLKMKASRFIFSEISQKFPIMPFSAR
;
A
#
# COMPACT_ATOMS: atom_id res chain seq x y z
N ASN A 1 -9.47 9.37 11.13
CA ASN A 1 -8.25 9.30 10.28
C ASN A 1 -7.90 10.62 9.60
N LYS A 2 -8.87 11.46 9.19
CA LYS A 2 -8.65 12.75 8.51
C LYS A 2 -7.70 13.74 9.20
N ASP A 3 -7.72 13.83 10.53
CA ASP A 3 -6.85 14.76 11.26
C ASP A 3 -5.35 14.49 11.01
N VAL A 4 -4.99 13.22 10.79
CA VAL A 4 -3.62 12.81 10.48
C VAL A 4 -3.23 13.30 9.08
N THR A 5 -4.12 13.16 8.11
CA THR A 5 -3.95 13.69 6.75
C THR A 5 -3.69 15.19 6.76
N ASP A 6 -4.50 15.95 7.50
CA ASP A 6 -4.37 17.41 7.60
C ASP A 6 -3.06 17.83 8.29
N ALA A 7 -2.66 17.11 9.33
CA ALA A 7 -1.40 17.37 10.02
C ALA A 7 -0.18 17.12 9.11
N ILE A 8 -0.17 15.99 8.39
CA ILE A 8 0.90 15.64 7.45
C ILE A 8 1.03 16.70 6.36
N GLN A 9 -0.08 17.19 5.80
CA GLN A 9 -0.08 18.23 4.78
C GLN A 9 0.45 19.57 5.30
N LYS A 10 0.03 19.99 6.50
CA LYS A 10 0.52 21.23 7.13
C LYS A 10 2.02 21.19 7.36
N VAL A 11 2.55 20.05 7.81
CA VAL A 11 3.99 19.88 8.03
C VAL A 11 4.74 19.92 6.70
N ALA A 12 4.28 19.21 5.68
CA ALA A 12 4.95 19.23 4.37
C ALA A 12 4.97 20.64 3.75
N ALA A 13 3.87 21.39 3.87
CA ALA A 13 3.78 22.77 3.39
C ALA A 13 4.78 23.71 4.10
N ALA A 14 5.07 23.49 5.38
CA ALA A 14 6.05 24.29 6.11
C ALA A 14 7.49 24.14 5.59
N TYR A 15 7.79 23.05 4.88
CA TYR A 15 9.09 22.76 4.26
C TYR A 15 9.07 22.90 2.73
N ASP A 16 8.05 23.55 2.17
CA ASP A 16 7.86 23.71 0.72
C ASP A 16 7.88 22.36 -0.04
N CYS A 17 7.38 21.32 0.63
CA CYS A 17 7.26 19.96 0.10
C CYS A 17 5.80 19.61 -0.14
N LYS A 18 5.57 18.68 -1.06
CA LYS A 18 4.25 18.12 -1.34
C LYS A 18 4.19 16.66 -0.92
N ILE A 19 3.04 16.26 -0.38
CA ILE A 19 2.75 14.86 -0.08
C ILE A 19 2.53 14.11 -1.39
N VAL A 20 3.07 12.89 -1.47
CA VAL A 20 2.93 12.04 -2.65
C VAL A 20 1.52 11.47 -2.72
N GLU A 21 0.88 11.60 -3.88
CA GLU A 21 -0.45 11.05 -4.16
C GLU A 21 -0.44 9.51 -4.17
N GLY A 22 -1.53 8.91 -3.68
CA GLY A 22 -1.72 7.45 -3.71
C GLY A 22 -1.06 6.67 -2.56
N VAL A 23 -0.43 7.34 -1.60
CA VAL A 23 0.19 6.69 -0.44
C VAL A 23 -0.84 6.41 0.66
N LEU A 24 -0.93 5.13 1.04
CA LEU A 24 -1.85 4.61 2.03
C LEU A 24 -1.08 4.07 3.25
N SER A 25 -1.45 4.53 4.44
CA SER A 25 -1.01 3.92 5.69
C SER A 25 -2.06 2.91 6.14
N HIS A 26 -1.66 1.64 6.30
CA HIS A 26 -2.58 0.54 6.54
C HIS A 26 -2.62 0.12 8.00
N GLN A 27 -3.81 -0.30 8.47
CA GLN A 27 -3.94 -1.10 9.67
C GLN A 27 -3.26 -2.46 9.47
N LEU A 28 -2.51 -2.89 10.48
CA LEU A 28 -1.89 -4.21 10.54
C LEU A 28 -2.71 -5.12 11.45
N LYS A 29 -2.89 -6.37 11.01
CA LYS A 29 -3.39 -7.47 11.85
C LYS A 29 -2.46 -8.65 11.71
N GLN A 30 -2.66 -9.67 12.55
CA GLN A 30 -1.93 -10.92 12.38
C GLN A 30 -2.20 -11.45 10.96
N PHE A 31 -1.13 -11.63 10.20
CA PHE A 31 -1.15 -12.10 8.81
C PHE A 31 -1.82 -11.17 7.78
N VAL A 32 -2.14 -9.92 8.14
CA VAL A 32 -2.71 -8.94 7.21
C VAL A 32 -1.93 -7.63 7.32
N ILE A 33 -1.21 -7.29 6.25
CA ILE A 33 -0.39 -6.07 6.20
C ILE A 33 -1.13 -4.88 5.56
N ASP A 34 -2.27 -5.14 4.92
CA ASP A 34 -3.09 -4.20 4.16
C ASP A 34 -4.54 -4.24 4.67
N GLY A 35 -4.72 -3.95 5.96
CA GLY A 35 -6.04 -3.88 6.56
C GLY A 35 -6.91 -2.79 5.94
N ASN A 36 -8.23 -2.95 6.12
CA ASN A 36 -9.24 -2.08 5.50
C ASN A 36 -9.25 -0.66 6.07
N LYS A 37 -8.95 -0.49 7.37
CA LYS A 37 -8.81 0.85 7.95
C LYS A 37 -7.49 1.45 7.45
N VAL A 38 -7.60 2.51 6.66
CA VAL A 38 -6.43 3.18 6.09
C VAL A 38 -6.47 4.68 6.33
N VAL A 39 -5.28 5.28 6.40
CA VAL A 39 -5.10 6.74 6.40
C VAL A 39 -4.56 7.12 5.03
N LEU A 40 -5.31 7.96 4.32
CA LEU A 40 -4.93 8.48 3.02
C LEU A 40 -4.06 9.72 3.21
N SER A 41 -2.87 9.75 2.60
CA SER A 41 -1.92 10.86 2.80
C SER A 41 -2.38 12.16 2.11
N ILE A 42 -3.12 12.05 1.01
CA ILE A 42 -3.74 13.16 0.29
C ILE A 42 -4.97 12.66 -0.48
N SER A 43 -6.07 13.41 -0.39
CA SER A 43 -7.29 13.10 -1.13
C SER A 43 -7.11 13.33 -2.63
N ASN A 44 -7.47 12.36 -3.45
CA ASN A 44 -7.61 12.52 -4.90
C ASN A 44 -9.04 12.09 -5.33
N PRO A 45 -9.50 12.47 -6.53
CA PRO A 45 -10.83 12.09 -7.01
C PRO A 45 -11.01 10.58 -7.20
N ASP A 46 -9.90 9.89 -7.51
CA ASP A 46 -9.88 8.49 -7.94
C ASP A 46 -9.77 7.48 -6.79
N THR A 47 -9.24 7.89 -5.63
CA THR A 47 -9.03 7.04 -4.45
C THR A 47 -9.87 7.56 -3.30
N ARG A 48 -10.99 6.88 -3.04
CA ARG A 48 -11.84 7.15 -1.88
C ARG A 48 -11.54 6.13 -0.80
N VAL A 49 -11.36 6.65 0.41
CA VAL A 49 -11.15 5.87 1.64
C VAL A 49 -12.29 6.21 2.58
N ASP A 50 -12.81 5.20 3.26
CA ASP A 50 -13.87 5.38 4.25
C ASP A 50 -13.34 6.13 5.48
N ASP A 51 -14.19 6.97 6.05
CA ASP A 51 -13.91 7.60 7.32
C ASP A 51 -13.83 6.52 8.41
N ALA A 52 -12.74 6.54 9.17
CA ALA A 52 -12.49 5.56 10.21
C ALA A 52 -11.96 6.24 11.48
N GLU A 53 -12.50 5.80 12.62
CA GLU A 53 -12.00 6.12 13.94
C GLU A 53 -10.99 5.06 14.40
N PHE A 54 -9.96 5.53 15.11
CA PHE A 54 -8.94 4.67 15.71
C PHE A 54 -9.48 4.09 17.01
N GLU A 55 -9.27 2.79 17.21
CA GLU A 55 -9.69 2.07 18.40
C GLU A 55 -8.48 1.59 19.21
N GLU A 56 -8.70 1.28 20.50
CA GLU A 56 -7.66 0.76 21.36
C GLU A 56 -7.11 -0.58 20.83
N ASN A 57 -5.81 -0.79 21.00
CA ASN A 57 -5.09 -2.00 20.57
C ASN A 57 -5.02 -2.21 19.04
N GLU A 58 -5.38 -1.22 18.24
CA GLU A 58 -5.11 -1.26 16.80
C GLU A 58 -3.65 -0.93 16.50
N VAL A 59 -3.09 -1.61 15.49
CA VAL A 59 -1.72 -1.40 15.01
C VAL A 59 -1.77 -0.85 13.60
N TYR A 60 -0.94 0.16 13.31
CA TYR A 60 -0.87 0.79 12.00
C TYR A 60 0.56 0.90 11.51
N ALA A 61 0.77 0.68 10.22
CA ALA A 61 1.99 1.08 9.51
C ALA A 61 1.76 2.46 8.90
N ILE A 62 2.38 3.49 9.49
CA ILE A 62 2.30 4.86 8.99
C ILE A 62 3.42 5.06 7.97
N ASP A 63 3.02 5.31 6.72
CA ASP A 63 3.91 5.55 5.59
C ASP A 63 3.73 6.99 5.09
N ILE A 64 4.82 7.77 5.11
CA ILE A 64 4.82 9.20 4.77
C ILE A 64 5.86 9.42 3.69
N LEU A 65 5.38 9.65 2.47
CA LEU A 65 6.24 10.05 1.35
C LEU A 65 6.01 11.52 1.01
N THR A 66 7.11 12.25 0.96
CA THR A 66 7.15 13.67 0.58
C THR A 66 8.01 13.83 -0.66
N SER A 67 7.72 14.85 -1.44
CA SER A 67 8.47 15.23 -2.64
C SER A 67 8.71 16.72 -2.63
N SER A 68 9.91 17.14 -3.04
CA SER A 68 10.20 18.54 -3.36
C SER A 68 9.64 18.98 -4.72
N GLY A 69 9.04 18.06 -5.49
CA GLY A 69 8.41 18.32 -6.78
C GLY A 69 6.89 18.44 -6.67
N GLU A 70 6.17 17.97 -7.71
CA GLU A 70 4.71 18.07 -7.76
C GLU A 70 3.96 17.09 -6.86
N GLY A 71 4.62 16.05 -6.32
CA GLY A 71 3.97 15.02 -5.51
C GLY A 71 3.15 14.00 -6.32
N LYS A 72 3.23 14.02 -7.66
CA LYS A 72 2.50 13.11 -8.55
C LYS A 72 3.41 12.00 -9.08
N PRO A 73 3.36 10.78 -8.54
CA PRO A 73 4.19 9.69 -9.03
C PRO A 73 3.75 9.28 -10.43
N LYS A 74 4.72 8.95 -11.29
CA LYS A 74 4.50 8.43 -12.64
C LYS A 74 5.19 7.09 -12.77
N LEU A 75 4.48 6.13 -13.35
CA LEU A 75 5.06 4.84 -13.68
C LEU A 75 6.03 5.01 -14.86
N LEU A 76 7.31 4.66 -14.66
CA LEU A 76 8.34 4.77 -15.69
C LEU A 76 8.41 3.51 -16.56
N ASP A 77 8.47 2.33 -15.92
CA ASP A 77 8.51 1.02 -16.60
C ASP A 77 7.90 -0.05 -15.72
N GLU A 78 6.86 -0.72 -16.21
CA GLU A 78 6.20 -1.83 -15.54
C GLU A 78 7.14 -3.03 -15.30
N LYS A 79 8.10 -3.26 -16.19
CA LYS A 79 9.02 -4.40 -16.14
C LYS A 79 9.98 -4.33 -14.94
N GLN A 80 10.11 -3.16 -14.31
CA GLN A 80 10.94 -2.98 -13.12
C GLN A 80 10.23 -3.39 -11.83
N THR A 81 8.92 -3.70 -11.88
CA THR A 81 8.18 -4.21 -10.74
C THR A 81 8.75 -5.57 -10.34
N THR A 82 9.44 -5.63 -9.21
CA THR A 82 10.07 -6.86 -8.70
C THR A 82 9.52 -7.29 -7.36
N ILE A 83 8.62 -6.51 -6.76
CA ILE A 83 7.99 -6.83 -5.48
C ILE A 83 6.53 -7.18 -5.74
N TYR A 84 6.10 -8.33 -5.25
CA TYR A 84 4.76 -8.85 -5.42
C TYR A 84 4.20 -9.34 -4.09
N LYS A 85 2.88 -9.38 -3.98
CA LYS A 85 2.16 -10.00 -2.88
C LYS A 85 1.02 -10.84 -3.44
N ARG A 86 0.80 -12.01 -2.85
CA ARG A 86 -0.34 -12.86 -3.20
C ARG A 86 -1.64 -12.24 -2.70
N ALA A 87 -2.63 -12.11 -3.58
CA ALA A 87 -4.01 -11.83 -3.24
C ALA A 87 -4.71 -13.15 -2.85
N VAL A 88 -4.96 -13.35 -1.56
CA VAL A 88 -5.53 -14.61 -1.02
C VAL A 88 -7.02 -14.78 -1.33
N ASP A 89 -7.73 -13.68 -1.57
CA ASP A 89 -9.14 -13.61 -1.95
C ASP A 89 -9.38 -13.93 -3.43
N LYS A 90 -8.34 -13.85 -4.27
CA LYS A 90 -8.45 -14.10 -5.71
C LYS A 90 -8.05 -15.53 -6.05
N ASN A 91 -8.97 -16.25 -6.68
CA ASN A 91 -8.75 -17.63 -7.11
C ASN A 91 -8.86 -17.73 -8.64
N TYR A 92 -7.81 -18.21 -9.29
CA TYR A 92 -7.75 -18.34 -10.75
C TYR A 92 -7.05 -19.65 -11.15
N HIS A 93 -7.64 -20.37 -12.09
CA HIS A 93 -7.09 -21.64 -12.59
C HIS A 93 -6.01 -21.40 -13.65
N LEU A 94 -4.76 -21.34 -13.20
CA LEU A 94 -3.59 -21.10 -14.05
C LEU A 94 -3.40 -22.23 -15.08
N LYS A 95 -3.34 -21.85 -16.37
CA LYS A 95 -3.21 -22.80 -17.50
C LYS A 95 -1.80 -23.33 -17.70
N MET A 96 -0.77 -22.51 -17.49
CA MET A 96 0.63 -22.90 -17.72
C MET A 96 1.22 -23.68 -16.56
N LYS A 97 1.98 -24.74 -16.84
CA LYS A 97 2.67 -25.55 -15.83
C LYS A 97 3.67 -24.73 -15.01
N ALA A 98 4.44 -23.87 -15.69
CA ALA A 98 5.42 -22.99 -15.03
C ALA A 98 4.74 -22.03 -14.03
N SER A 99 3.63 -21.40 -14.41
CA SER A 99 2.88 -20.50 -13.52
C SER A 99 2.33 -21.24 -12.30
N ARG A 100 1.80 -22.46 -12.46
CA ARG A 100 1.35 -23.29 -11.32
C ARG A 100 2.49 -23.64 -10.37
N PHE A 101 3.66 -23.99 -10.91
CA PHE A 101 4.85 -24.30 -10.11
C PHE A 101 5.29 -23.10 -9.26
N ILE A 102 5.48 -21.93 -9.89
CA ILE A 102 5.86 -20.69 -9.22
C ILE A 102 4.81 -20.29 -8.17
N PHE A 103 3.53 -20.36 -8.50
CA PHE A 103 2.45 -20.04 -7.57
C PHE A 103 2.45 -20.95 -6.33
N SER A 104 2.76 -22.24 -6.50
CA SER A 104 2.90 -23.18 -5.38
C SER A 104 4.09 -22.84 -4.49
N GLU A 105 5.25 -22.52 -5.07
CA GLU A 105 6.43 -22.12 -4.29
C GLU A 105 6.17 -20.84 -3.49
N ILE A 106 5.59 -19.82 -4.12
CA ILE A 106 5.21 -18.55 -3.45
C ILE A 106 4.23 -18.85 -2.32
N SER A 107 3.22 -19.68 -2.55
CA SER A 107 2.21 -20.00 -1.54
C SER A 107 2.79 -20.70 -0.31
N GLN A 108 3.90 -21.43 -0.46
CA GLN A 108 4.60 -22.11 0.64
C GLN A 108 5.61 -21.18 1.34
N LYS A 109 6.41 -20.43 0.58
CA LYS A 109 7.50 -19.58 1.13
C LYS A 109 6.99 -18.23 1.63
N PHE A 110 6.04 -17.63 0.91
CA PHE A 110 5.50 -16.29 1.17
C PHE A 110 3.97 -16.29 1.10
N PRO A 111 3.26 -16.95 2.03
CA PRO A 111 1.82 -17.19 1.91
C PRO A 111 0.98 -15.91 1.75
N ILE A 112 1.39 -14.86 2.47
CA ILE A 112 0.66 -13.59 2.66
C ILE A 112 1.58 -12.36 2.67
N MET A 113 2.89 -12.57 2.79
CA MET A 113 3.87 -11.49 2.88
C MET A 113 4.33 -11.07 1.48
N PRO A 114 4.70 -9.79 1.28
CA PRO A 114 5.37 -9.35 0.07
C PRO A 114 6.69 -10.10 -0.14
N PHE A 115 7.04 -10.38 -1.39
CA PHE A 115 8.25 -11.07 -1.78
C PHE A 115 8.87 -10.42 -3.01
N SER A 116 10.18 -10.61 -3.18
CA SER A 116 10.90 -10.20 -4.38
C SER A 116 10.90 -11.32 -5.43
N ALA A 117 10.87 -10.95 -6.70
CA ALA A 117 11.03 -11.86 -7.84
C ALA A 117 12.50 -12.22 -8.13
N ARG A 118 13.45 -11.74 -7.30
CA ARG A 118 14.88 -12.04 -7.39
C ARG A 118 15.25 -13.30 -6.60
#